data_AF-A0AAD2ABS4-F1
#
_entry.id   AF-A0AAD2ABS4-F1
#
_cell.length_a   1.000
_cell.length_b   1.000
_cell.length_c   1.000
_cell.angle_alpha   90.00
_cell.angle_beta   90.00
_cell.angle_gamma   90.00
#
_symmetry.space_group_name_H-M   'P 1'
#
loop_
_entity.id
_entity.type
_entity.pdbx_description
1 polymer ?
#
loop_
_entity_poly.entity_id
_entity_poly.type
_entity_poly.pdbx_seq_one_letter_code
_entity_poly.pdbx_strand_id
1 'polypeptide(L)'
;MTPNCVLQWNPSYCDTKRSCCYPTYGKPATDFGIHSLWPYFANGSYPQNCNKIHKAVYDEAIISDLIGRMQKDWPSLSCPSTNGTKIWKHEWTTRGTCSVATLDQHSYFEAALNMKEKINIIQILKNAGIKPGGVYSMFDIKEAIRKVTGHEAGIHCNKDAVGKSQLYQVYVCVDPSGSKVIECPGIPMGKCKSTIKFPSF
;
A
#
# COMPACT_ATOMS: atom_id res chain seq x y z
N MET A 1 8.10 -11.34 13.06
CA MET A 1 8.04 -10.68 11.72
C MET A 1 6.79 -9.84 11.71
N THR A 2 6.88 -8.57 11.36
CA THR A 2 5.79 -7.61 11.43
C THR A 2 5.48 -7.14 10.02
N PRO A 3 4.33 -7.52 9.43
CA PRO A 3 3.99 -7.04 8.10
C PRO A 3 3.70 -5.53 8.08
N ASN A 4 4.01 -4.89 6.96
CA ASN A 4 3.64 -3.51 6.65
C ASN A 4 2.53 -3.55 5.62
N CYS A 5 1.35 -3.02 5.96
CA CYS A 5 0.36 -2.66 4.96
C CYS A 5 0.83 -1.36 4.28
N VAL A 6 1.16 -1.46 3.00
CA VAL A 6 1.63 -0.32 2.20
C VAL A 6 0.50 0.13 1.29
N LEU A 7 0.04 1.35 1.51
CA LEU A 7 -1.02 1.99 0.74
C LEU A 7 -0.43 3.09 -0.13
N GLN A 8 -0.79 3.14 -1.41
CA GLN A 8 -0.27 4.07 -2.39
C GLN A 8 -1.36 5.05 -2.83
N TRP A 9 -1.05 6.34 -2.84
CA TRP A 9 -1.90 7.36 -3.43
C TRP A 9 -1.83 7.24 -4.96
N ASN A 10 -2.89 6.74 -5.59
CA ASN A 10 -2.97 6.50 -7.03
C ASN A 10 -2.60 7.73 -7.89
N PRO A 11 -3.01 8.96 -7.56
CA PRO A 11 -2.63 10.16 -8.31
C PRO A 11 -1.14 10.43 -8.33
N SER A 12 -0.46 10.25 -7.20
CA SER A 12 0.99 10.44 -7.12
C SER A 12 1.78 9.42 -7.92
N TYR A 13 1.19 8.26 -8.27
CA TYR A 13 1.82 7.33 -9.20
C TYR A 13 1.77 7.87 -10.64
N CYS A 14 0.66 8.49 -11.02
CA CYS A 14 0.35 8.85 -12.40
C CYS A 14 0.77 10.28 -12.81
N ASP A 15 1.06 11.18 -11.87
CA ASP A 15 1.51 12.54 -12.17
C ASP A 15 3.04 12.70 -12.21
N THR A 16 3.78 11.59 -12.29
CA THR A 16 5.24 11.57 -12.44
C THR A 16 5.68 11.63 -13.91
N LYS A 17 6.99 11.66 -14.17
CA LYS A 17 7.53 11.52 -15.54
C LYS A 17 7.39 10.09 -16.11
N ARG A 18 7.03 9.11 -15.28
CA ARG A 18 6.84 7.73 -15.72
C ARG A 18 5.44 7.56 -16.29
N SER A 19 5.30 6.69 -17.29
CA SER A 19 4.01 6.32 -17.83
C SER A 19 3.13 5.66 -16.76
N CYS A 20 1.85 6.04 -16.76
CA CYS A 20 0.79 5.39 -15.99
C CYS A 20 -0.31 4.99 -16.96
N CYS A 21 -0.86 3.79 -16.77
CA CYS A 21 -1.97 3.27 -17.55
C CYS A 21 -3.08 2.85 -16.59
N TYR A 22 -4.32 3.23 -16.88
CA TYR A 22 -5.44 2.73 -16.11
C TYR A 22 -5.66 1.24 -16.38
N PRO A 23 -6.15 0.47 -15.39
CA PRO A 23 -6.53 -0.91 -15.60
C PRO A 23 -7.56 -1.11 -16.71
N THR A 24 -7.71 -2.34 -17.18
CA THR A 24 -8.66 -2.68 -18.26
C THR A 24 -10.11 -2.46 -17.88
N TYR A 25 -10.41 -2.34 -16.59
CA TYR A 25 -11.73 -2.04 -16.03
C TYR A 25 -11.94 -0.54 -15.72
N GLY A 26 -11.05 0.34 -16.21
CA GLY A 26 -11.22 1.80 -16.16
C GLY A 26 -10.38 2.52 -15.11
N LYS A 27 -10.58 3.84 -15.01
CA LYS A 27 -9.85 4.71 -14.06
C LYS A 27 -10.20 4.32 -12.62
N PRO A 28 -9.22 4.01 -11.75
CA PRO A 28 -9.48 3.74 -10.34
C PRO A 28 -10.09 4.94 -9.62
N ALA A 29 -10.72 4.72 -8.48
CA ALA A 29 -11.17 5.81 -7.63
C ALA A 29 -9.99 6.70 -7.19
N THR A 30 -10.28 7.98 -6.92
CA THR A 30 -9.35 8.92 -6.28
C THR A 30 -9.19 8.56 -4.80
N ASP A 31 -8.49 7.46 -4.58
CA ASP A 31 -8.27 6.83 -3.28
C ASP A 31 -6.83 6.26 -3.22
N PHE A 32 -6.42 5.87 -2.02
CA PHE A 32 -5.29 4.98 -1.84
C PHE A 32 -5.63 3.59 -2.38
N GLY A 33 -4.74 2.99 -3.17
CA GLY A 33 -4.75 1.56 -3.50
C GLY A 33 -3.76 0.80 -2.62
N ILE A 34 -3.94 -0.50 -2.47
CA ILE A 34 -2.94 -1.37 -1.86
C ILE A 34 -1.75 -1.45 -2.81
N HIS A 35 -0.56 -1.29 -2.25
CA HIS A 35 0.69 -1.59 -2.94
C HIS A 35 1.15 -2.99 -2.58
N SER A 36 1.27 -3.28 -1.28
CA SER A 36 1.73 -4.58 -0.78
C SER A 36 1.36 -4.80 0.70
N LEU A 37 1.38 -6.07 1.12
CA LEU A 37 1.43 -6.47 2.52
C LEU A 37 2.79 -7.12 2.75
N TRP A 38 3.73 -6.37 3.31
CA TRP A 38 5.14 -6.72 3.23
C TRP A 38 5.69 -7.18 4.58
N PRO A 39 6.10 -8.45 4.73
CA PRO A 39 6.76 -8.88 5.96
C PRO A 39 8.09 -8.17 6.20
N TYR A 40 8.27 -7.62 7.41
CA TYR A 40 9.44 -6.84 7.79
C TYR A 40 10.02 -7.32 9.14
N PHE A 41 11.35 -7.22 9.29
CA PHE A 41 12.04 -7.48 10.54
C PHE A 41 12.47 -6.18 11.22
N ALA A 42 12.54 -6.20 12.55
CA ALA A 42 12.89 -5.01 13.34
C ALA A 42 14.28 -4.43 13.03
N ASN A 43 15.21 -5.26 12.54
CA ASN A 43 16.55 -4.82 12.13
C ASN A 43 16.58 -4.14 10.74
N GLY A 44 15.43 -3.90 10.14
CA GLY A 44 15.29 -3.25 8.86
C GLY A 44 15.36 -4.16 7.64
N SER A 45 15.75 -5.42 7.82
CA SER A 45 15.76 -6.43 6.77
C SER A 45 14.35 -6.99 6.53
N TYR A 46 14.16 -7.67 5.41
CA TYR A 46 12.91 -8.29 5.05
C TYR A 46 13.15 -9.56 4.24
N PRO A 47 12.35 -10.63 4.44
CA PRO A 47 12.40 -11.79 3.59
C PRO A 47 11.72 -11.48 2.25
N GLN A 48 12.18 -12.13 1.19
CA GLN A 48 11.56 -12.01 -0.14
C GLN A 48 11.78 -13.28 -0.95
N ASN A 49 10.85 -13.57 -1.87
CA ASN A 49 10.91 -14.74 -2.76
C ASN A 49 11.08 -16.07 -1.99
N CYS A 50 10.30 -16.26 -0.92
CA CYS A 50 10.34 -17.47 -0.09
C CYS A 50 9.64 -18.68 -0.74
N ASN A 51 9.11 -18.51 -1.95
CA ASN A 51 8.53 -19.58 -2.76
C ASN A 51 9.49 -20.74 -3.02
N LYS A 52 10.81 -20.50 -3.08
CA LYS A 52 11.82 -21.58 -3.20
C LYS A 52 11.90 -22.46 -1.96
N ILE A 53 11.52 -21.94 -0.80
CA ILE A 53 11.53 -22.64 0.49
C ILE A 53 10.21 -23.38 0.67
N HIS A 54 9.09 -22.68 0.47
CA HIS A 54 7.76 -23.20 0.79
C HIS A 54 7.02 -23.85 -0.39
N LYS A 55 7.56 -23.76 -1.61
CA LYS A 55 6.92 -24.21 -2.86
C LYS A 55 5.53 -23.59 -3.10
N ALA A 56 5.23 -22.47 -2.45
CA ALA A 56 3.99 -21.72 -2.63
C ALA A 56 4.01 -20.98 -3.97
N VAL A 57 3.04 -21.27 -4.84
CA VAL A 57 2.90 -20.66 -6.17
C VAL A 57 1.59 -19.88 -6.21
N TYR A 58 1.55 -18.77 -6.94
CA TYR A 58 0.31 -18.02 -7.16
C TYR A 58 -0.69 -18.86 -7.95
N ASP A 59 -1.89 -19.04 -7.41
CA ASP A 59 -3.05 -19.61 -8.10
C ASP A 59 -4.25 -18.65 -8.00
N GLU A 60 -4.70 -18.13 -9.13
CA GLU A 60 -5.82 -17.17 -9.15
C GLU A 60 -7.15 -17.80 -8.73
N ALA A 61 -7.32 -19.12 -8.91
CA ALA A 61 -8.54 -19.81 -8.53
C ALA A 61 -8.79 -19.72 -7.01
N ILE A 62 -7.72 -19.73 -6.22
CA ILE A 62 -7.75 -19.62 -4.75
C ILE A 62 -8.33 -18.28 -4.28
N ILE A 63 -8.27 -17.22 -5.10
CA ILE A 63 -8.70 -15.86 -4.74
C ILE A 63 -9.86 -15.37 -5.61
N SER A 64 -10.56 -16.27 -6.30
CA SER A 64 -11.60 -15.94 -7.28
C SER A 64 -12.72 -15.07 -6.70
N ASP A 65 -13.08 -15.29 -5.43
CA ASP A 65 -14.04 -14.50 -4.65
C ASP A 65 -13.54 -13.09 -4.31
N LEU A 66 -12.22 -12.88 -4.25
CA LEU A 66 -11.60 -11.60 -3.91
C LEU A 66 -11.36 -10.70 -5.13
N ILE A 67 -11.39 -11.23 -6.37
CA ILE A 67 -10.99 -10.50 -7.58
C ILE A 67 -11.68 -9.15 -7.73
N GLY A 68 -12.99 -9.06 -7.47
CA GLY A 68 -13.72 -7.81 -7.57
C GLY A 68 -13.18 -6.73 -6.61
N ARG A 69 -12.89 -7.12 -5.36
CA ARG A 69 -12.26 -6.23 -4.37
C ARG A 69 -10.82 -5.89 -4.79
N MET A 70 -10.06 -6.86 -5.29
CA MET A 70 -8.69 -6.64 -5.75
C MET A 70 -8.59 -5.67 -6.93
N GLN A 71 -9.52 -5.73 -7.88
CA GLN A 71 -9.58 -4.77 -9.00
C GLN A 71 -9.85 -3.34 -8.50
N LYS A 72 -10.74 -3.20 -7.52
CA LYS A 72 -11.09 -1.90 -6.94
C LYS A 72 -9.97 -1.32 -6.07
N ASP A 73 -9.44 -2.14 -5.18
CA ASP A 73 -8.63 -1.71 -4.04
C ASP A 73 -7.14 -2.01 -4.19
N TRP A 74 -6.74 -2.86 -5.13
CA TRP A 74 -5.34 -3.17 -5.46
C TRP A 74 -5.07 -3.06 -6.99
N PRO A 75 -5.40 -1.93 -7.63
CA PRO A 75 -5.29 -1.79 -9.08
C PRO A 75 -3.82 -1.71 -9.54
N SER A 76 -3.55 -2.20 -10.75
CA SER A 76 -2.28 -1.94 -11.43
C SER A 76 -2.35 -0.65 -12.24
N LEU A 77 -1.48 0.31 -11.92
CA LEU A 77 -1.29 1.54 -12.70
C LEU A 77 -0.12 1.44 -13.70
N SER A 78 0.51 0.27 -13.80
CA SER A 78 1.63 0.03 -14.71
C SER A 78 1.18 -0.06 -16.17
N CYS A 79 2.07 0.29 -17.10
CA CYS A 79 1.85 0.17 -18.54
C CYS A 79 2.48 -1.11 -19.12
N PRO A 80 1.84 -1.74 -20.13
CA PRO A 80 0.51 -1.43 -20.68
C PRO A 80 -0.62 -1.72 -19.69
N SER A 81 -1.84 -1.27 -19.99
CA SER A 81 -3.04 -1.56 -19.19
C SER A 81 -3.20 -3.07 -18.94
N THR A 82 -3.56 -3.46 -17.72
CA THR A 82 -3.76 -4.87 -17.33
C THR A 82 -4.97 -5.04 -16.40
N ASN A 83 -5.38 -6.28 -16.19
CA ASN A 83 -6.42 -6.66 -15.24
C ASN A 83 -5.92 -6.75 -13.77
N GLY A 84 -4.63 -6.53 -13.50
CA GLY A 84 -4.02 -6.62 -12.17
C GLY A 84 -3.36 -7.96 -11.82
N THR A 85 -3.72 -9.08 -12.47
CA THR A 85 -3.16 -10.41 -12.16
C THR A 85 -1.64 -10.43 -12.08
N LYS A 86 -0.96 -9.72 -12.99
CA LYS A 86 0.51 -9.65 -13.02
C LYS A 86 1.10 -9.03 -11.74
N ILE A 87 0.48 -7.97 -11.21
CA ILE A 87 0.99 -7.33 -9.98
C ILE A 87 0.64 -8.17 -8.76
N TRP A 88 -0.54 -8.79 -8.70
CA TRP A 88 -0.92 -9.66 -7.59
C TRP A 88 -0.02 -10.90 -7.52
N LYS A 89 0.26 -11.53 -8.66
CA LYS A 89 1.22 -12.62 -8.76
C LYS A 89 2.62 -12.19 -8.32
N HIS A 90 3.06 -11.00 -8.71
CA HIS A 90 4.35 -10.45 -8.29
C HIS A 90 4.41 -10.27 -6.76
N GLU A 91 3.41 -9.62 -6.18
CA GLU A 91 3.35 -9.37 -4.73
C GLU A 91 3.22 -10.66 -3.93
N TRP A 92 2.43 -11.64 -4.38
CA TRP A 92 2.41 -12.96 -3.75
C TRP A 92 3.79 -13.62 -3.82
N THR A 93 4.37 -13.72 -5.01
CA THR A 93 5.64 -14.43 -5.21
C THR A 93 6.76 -13.80 -4.38
N THR A 94 6.85 -12.47 -4.39
CA THR A 94 7.95 -11.75 -3.77
C THR A 94 7.74 -11.49 -2.29
N ARG A 95 6.50 -11.28 -1.82
CA ARG A 95 6.19 -10.91 -0.42
C ARG A 95 5.34 -11.96 0.28
N GLY A 96 4.20 -12.33 -0.30
CA GLY A 96 3.21 -13.22 0.32
C GLY A 96 3.73 -14.63 0.61
N THR A 97 4.60 -15.17 -0.24
CA THR A 97 5.19 -16.51 0.02
C THR A 97 6.03 -16.57 1.29
N CYS A 98 6.44 -15.42 1.83
CA CYS A 98 7.17 -15.34 3.10
C CYS A 98 6.24 -15.28 4.33
N SER A 99 4.92 -15.16 4.15
CA SER A 99 3.94 -15.16 5.24
C SER A 99 3.19 -16.49 5.39
N VAL A 100 3.48 -17.51 4.58
CA VAL A 100 2.70 -18.77 4.52
C VAL A 100 2.59 -19.55 5.82
N ALA A 101 3.47 -19.29 6.80
CA ALA A 101 3.35 -19.86 8.14
C ALA A 101 2.15 -19.31 8.93
N THR A 102 1.60 -18.16 8.52
CA THR A 102 0.47 -17.48 9.19
C THR A 102 -0.66 -17.15 8.21
N LEU A 103 -0.33 -16.80 6.96
CA LEU A 103 -1.26 -16.36 5.93
C LEU A 103 -0.98 -17.14 4.65
N ASP A 104 -1.89 -18.03 4.28
CA ASP A 104 -1.92 -18.63 2.95
C ASP A 104 -2.29 -17.60 1.87
N GLN A 105 -2.41 -18.03 0.62
CA GLN A 105 -2.63 -17.09 -0.49
C GLN A 105 -3.92 -16.30 -0.32
N HIS A 106 -5.04 -16.99 -0.05
CA HIS A 106 -6.33 -16.33 0.14
C HIS A 106 -6.26 -15.36 1.33
N SER A 107 -5.81 -15.84 2.49
CA SER A 107 -5.72 -15.06 3.72
C SER A 107 -4.81 -13.85 3.58
N TYR A 108 -3.71 -13.95 2.82
CA TYR A 108 -2.80 -12.84 2.55
C TYR A 108 -3.49 -11.68 1.80
N PHE A 109 -4.21 -12.00 0.73
CA PHE A 109 -4.92 -10.98 -0.04
C PHE A 109 -6.12 -10.44 0.72
N GLU A 110 -6.88 -11.30 1.41
CA GLU A 110 -8.00 -10.88 2.23
C GLU A 110 -7.57 -9.96 3.38
N ALA A 111 -6.49 -10.29 4.08
CA ALA A 111 -5.95 -9.45 5.16
C ALA A 111 -5.56 -8.05 4.66
N ALA A 112 -4.92 -7.96 3.49
CA ALA A 112 -4.56 -6.68 2.89
C ALA A 112 -5.79 -5.84 2.53
N LEU A 113 -6.82 -6.46 1.95
CA LEU A 113 -8.09 -5.81 1.61
C LEU A 113 -8.82 -5.30 2.86
N ASN A 114 -8.94 -6.16 3.88
CA ASN A 114 -9.59 -5.82 5.15
C ASN A 114 -8.84 -4.71 5.89
N MET A 115 -7.51 -4.71 5.85
CA MET A 115 -6.70 -3.67 6.49
C MET A 115 -6.84 -2.32 5.77
N LYS A 116 -6.87 -2.29 4.43
CA LYS A 116 -7.15 -1.06 3.67
C LYS A 116 -8.49 -0.45 4.07
N GLU A 117 -9.53 -1.29 4.13
CA GLU A 117 -10.88 -0.88 4.51
C GLU A 117 -10.92 -0.33 5.94
N LYS A 118 -10.26 -1.02 6.88
CA LYS A 118 -10.19 -0.63 8.29
C LYS A 118 -9.50 0.71 8.53
N ILE A 119 -8.38 0.98 7.86
CA ILE A 119 -7.61 2.21 8.07
C ILE A 119 -8.20 3.37 7.27
N ASN A 120 -8.68 3.15 6.04
CA ASN A 120 -9.27 4.18 5.17
C ASN A 120 -8.55 5.55 5.24
N ILE A 121 -7.29 5.57 4.78
CA ILE A 121 -6.41 6.74 4.89
C ILE A 121 -7.03 8.00 4.30
N ILE A 122 -7.72 7.91 3.15
CA ILE A 122 -8.33 9.10 2.54
C ILE A 122 -9.37 9.74 3.46
N GLN A 123 -10.16 8.93 4.18
CA GLN A 123 -11.18 9.44 5.09
C GLN A 123 -10.55 10.02 6.35
N ILE A 124 -9.53 9.37 6.91
CA ILE A 124 -8.74 9.90 8.02
C ILE A 124 -8.22 11.31 7.69
N LEU A 125 -7.54 11.45 6.54
CA LEU A 125 -6.96 12.71 6.13
C LEU A 125 -8.04 13.77 5.89
N LYS A 126 -9.13 13.43 5.20
CA LYS A 126 -10.26 14.34 4.96
C LYS A 126 -10.88 14.86 6.25
N ASN A 127 -11.07 13.99 7.25
CA ASN A 127 -11.61 14.36 8.56
C ASN A 127 -10.69 15.33 9.32
N ALA A 128 -9.38 15.27 9.07
CA ALA A 128 -8.39 16.20 9.60
C ALA A 128 -8.23 17.49 8.75
N GLY A 129 -9.07 17.69 7.71
CA GLY A 129 -8.96 18.84 6.81
C GLY A 129 -7.87 18.72 5.74
N ILE A 130 -7.21 17.56 5.63
CA ILE A 130 -6.16 17.26 4.66
C ILE A 130 -6.82 16.65 3.42
N LYS A 131 -6.95 17.44 2.36
CA LYS A 131 -7.70 17.09 1.14
C LYS A 131 -6.79 17.11 -0.09
N PRO A 132 -7.06 16.29 -1.12
CA PRO A 132 -6.35 16.37 -2.39
C PRO A 132 -6.41 17.77 -2.99
N GLY A 133 -5.31 18.22 -3.59
CA GLY A 133 -5.09 19.57 -4.12
C GLY A 133 -4.26 20.48 -3.20
N GLY A 134 -4.08 20.13 -1.93
CA GLY A 134 -3.35 20.95 -0.96
C GLY A 134 -1.86 20.63 -0.81
N VAL A 135 -1.21 21.41 0.05
CA VAL A 135 0.17 21.19 0.53
C VAL A 135 0.10 21.16 2.05
N TYR A 136 0.68 20.13 2.66
CA TYR A 136 0.54 19.87 4.09
C TYR A 136 1.88 19.54 4.71
N SER A 137 2.01 19.79 6.01
CA SER A 137 3.18 19.34 6.74
C SER A 137 3.15 17.82 6.92
N MET A 138 4.34 17.21 6.89
CA MET A 138 4.50 15.79 7.20
C MET A 138 4.01 15.44 8.61
N PHE A 139 4.16 16.39 9.54
CA PHE A 139 3.69 16.24 10.90
C PHE A 139 2.16 16.10 10.93
N ASP A 140 1.41 17.00 10.29
CA ASP A 140 -0.06 16.96 10.30
C ASP A 140 -0.60 15.67 9.68
N ILE A 141 0.01 15.19 8.60
CA ILE A 141 -0.37 13.92 7.94
C ILE A 141 -0.16 12.75 8.90
N LYS A 142 1.02 12.65 9.52
CA LYS A 142 1.34 11.58 10.47
C LYS A 142 0.45 11.63 11.71
N GLU A 143 0.21 12.82 12.24
CA GLU A 143 -0.66 13.04 13.40
C GLU A 143 -2.10 12.66 13.13
N ALA A 144 -2.63 13.01 11.96
CA ALA A 144 -3.98 12.63 11.55
C ALA A 144 -4.15 11.11 11.54
N ILE A 145 -3.16 10.39 10.99
CA ILE A 145 -3.17 8.92 10.96
C ILE A 145 -3.03 8.36 12.37
N ARG A 146 -2.04 8.80 13.14
CA ARG A 146 -1.76 8.33 14.51
C ARG A 146 -2.98 8.49 15.42
N LYS A 147 -3.71 9.60 15.34
CA LYS A 147 -4.90 9.85 16.16
C LYS A 147 -6.01 8.82 15.96
N VAL A 148 -6.10 8.22 14.77
CA VAL A 148 -7.13 7.21 14.46
C VAL A 148 -6.60 5.79 14.64
N THR A 149 -5.36 5.53 14.22
CA THR A 149 -4.76 4.19 14.29
C THR A 149 -4.15 3.85 15.64
N GLY A 150 -3.86 4.86 16.48
CA GLY A 150 -3.12 4.72 17.74
C GLY A 150 -1.61 4.55 17.57
N HIS A 151 -1.11 4.48 16.32
CA HIS A 151 0.28 4.11 16.01
C HIS A 151 0.87 5.03 14.95
N GLU A 152 2.19 5.27 15.02
CA GLU A 152 2.86 6.10 14.03
C GLU A 152 2.92 5.41 12.65
N ALA A 153 2.53 6.13 11.60
CA ALA A 153 2.64 5.67 10.23
C ALA A 153 3.94 6.13 9.55
N GLY A 154 4.51 5.26 8.73
CA GLY A 154 5.56 5.64 7.79
C GLY A 154 4.97 6.38 6.60
N ILE A 155 5.71 7.36 6.09
CA ILE A 155 5.34 8.09 4.88
C ILE A 155 6.51 8.05 3.90
N HIS A 156 6.21 7.70 2.66
CA HIS A 156 7.15 7.80 1.55
C HIS A 156 6.61 8.75 0.50
N CYS A 157 7.54 9.53 -0.06
CA CYS A 157 7.25 10.57 -1.01
C CYS A 157 7.97 10.29 -2.31
N ASN A 158 7.31 10.60 -3.42
CA ASN A 158 7.95 10.67 -4.73
C ASN A 158 7.98 12.14 -5.21
N LYS A 159 8.25 12.33 -6.49
CA LYS A 159 8.21 13.64 -7.14
C LYS A 159 7.27 13.59 -8.34
N ASP A 160 6.47 14.64 -8.51
CA ASP A 160 5.66 14.83 -9.71
C ASP A 160 6.54 15.18 -10.93
N ALA A 161 5.92 15.32 -12.11
CA ALA A 161 6.61 15.60 -13.37
C ALA A 161 7.45 16.89 -13.33
N VAL A 162 7.08 17.86 -12.49
CA VAL A 162 7.79 19.14 -12.29
C VAL A 162 8.76 19.11 -11.11
N GLY A 163 8.91 17.97 -10.42
CA GLY A 163 9.91 17.75 -9.38
C GLY A 163 9.48 18.13 -7.95
N LYS A 164 8.20 18.43 -7.71
CA LYS A 164 7.68 18.74 -6.37
C LYS A 164 7.49 17.45 -5.58
N SER A 165 7.88 17.49 -4.29
CA SER A 165 7.69 16.36 -3.38
C SER A 165 6.22 16.20 -3.01
N GLN A 166 5.72 14.97 -3.03
CA GLN A 166 4.31 14.68 -2.80
C GLN A 166 4.09 13.36 -2.05
N LEU A 167 2.94 13.27 -1.38
CA LEU A 167 2.50 12.09 -0.65
C LEU A 167 2.33 10.93 -1.62
N TYR A 168 3.11 9.87 -1.48
CA TYR A 168 3.06 8.74 -2.41
C TYR A 168 2.61 7.45 -1.75
N GLN A 169 3.25 7.04 -0.66
CA GLN A 169 2.87 5.82 0.07
C GLN A 169 2.79 6.07 1.57
N VAL A 170 1.89 5.33 2.22
CA VAL A 170 1.72 5.27 3.67
C VAL A 170 1.97 3.82 4.11
N TYR A 171 2.75 3.66 5.16
CA TYR A 171 3.13 2.37 5.74
C TYR A 171 2.49 2.28 7.11
N VAL A 172 1.75 1.21 7.36
CA VAL A 172 1.18 0.91 8.66
C VAL A 172 1.59 -0.51 9.05
N CYS A 173 2.23 -0.65 10.20
CA CYS A 173 2.61 -1.96 10.72
C CYS A 173 1.37 -2.69 11.21
N VAL A 174 1.29 -3.98 10.89
CA VAL A 174 0.20 -4.85 11.29
C VAL A 174 0.74 -6.07 12.00
N ASP A 175 -0.06 -6.69 12.84
CA ASP A 175 0.31 -7.93 13.49
C ASP A 175 0.50 -9.06 12.45
N PRO A 176 1.15 -10.18 12.81
CA PRO A 176 1.42 -11.27 11.86
C PRO A 176 0.18 -11.82 11.14
N SER A 177 -1.01 -11.76 11.76
CA SER A 177 -2.28 -12.15 11.13
C SER A 177 -2.85 -11.11 10.16
N GLY A 178 -2.30 -9.90 10.13
CA GLY A 178 -2.80 -8.79 9.31
C GLY A 178 -4.16 -8.25 9.77
N SER A 179 -4.57 -8.47 11.02
CA SER A 179 -5.90 -8.10 11.52
C SER A 179 -5.91 -6.79 12.34
N LYS A 180 -4.78 -6.44 12.96
CA LYS A 180 -4.63 -5.29 13.86
C LYS A 180 -3.46 -4.44 13.45
N VAL A 181 -3.63 -3.12 13.56
CA VAL A 181 -2.51 -2.18 13.51
C VAL A 181 -1.72 -2.33 14.81
N ILE A 182 -0.39 -2.30 14.70
CA ILE A 182 0.52 -2.35 15.84
C ILE A 182 1.64 -1.32 15.68
N GLU A 183 2.38 -1.13 16.76
CA GLU A 183 3.55 -0.26 16.74
C GLU A 183 4.61 -0.77 15.77
N CYS A 184 5.19 0.14 14.99
CA CYS A 184 6.25 -0.22 14.07
C CYS A 184 7.57 -0.45 14.80
N PRO A 185 8.22 -1.62 14.67
CA PRO A 185 9.54 -1.85 15.25
C PRO A 185 10.62 -0.89 14.70
N GLY A 186 10.38 -0.37 13.50
CA GLY A 186 11.14 0.69 12.86
C GLY A 186 10.35 1.22 11.68
N ILE A 187 10.38 2.54 11.47
CA ILE A 187 9.67 3.18 10.36
C ILE A 187 10.65 3.36 9.21
N PRO A 188 10.37 2.82 8.01
CA PRO A 188 11.15 3.14 6.82
C PRO A 188 11.09 4.65 6.60
N MET A 189 12.21 5.35 6.82
CA MET A 189 12.29 6.79 6.57
C MET A 189 12.35 7.06 5.07
N GLY A 190 11.21 7.43 4.48
CA GLY A 190 11.17 7.99 3.15
C GLY A 190 11.84 9.37 3.10
N LYS A 191 12.49 9.71 1.98
CA LYS A 191 13.03 11.06 1.73
C LYS A 191 11.90 12.04 1.42
N CYS A 192 11.10 12.38 2.43
CA CYS A 192 10.07 13.41 2.33
C CYS A 192 10.60 14.78 2.77
N LYS A 193 10.12 15.85 2.12
CA LYS A 193 10.31 17.22 2.62
C LYS A 193 9.40 17.45 3.85
N SER A 194 9.68 18.47 4.65
CA SER A 194 8.84 18.84 5.80
C SER A 194 7.40 19.19 5.39
N THR A 195 7.23 19.74 4.19
CA THR A 195 5.93 19.98 3.55
C THR A 195 5.87 19.29 2.19
N ILE A 196 4.73 18.67 1.89
CA ILE A 196 4.53 17.87 0.68
C ILE A 196 3.16 18.14 0.06
N LYS A 197 3.08 18.01 -1.26
CA LYS A 197 1.83 18.10 -2.03
C LYS A 197 0.99 16.84 -1.77
N PHE A 198 -0.32 17.00 -1.68
CA PHE A 198 -1.28 15.90 -1.76
C PHE A 198 -2.07 16.07 -3.06
N PRO A 199 -1.66 15.46 -4.19
CA PRO A 199 -2.20 15.78 -5.50
C PRO A 199 -3.66 15.30 -5.68
N SER A 200 -4.42 16.04 -6.49
CA SER A 200 -5.72 15.59 -7.04
C SER A 200 -5.52 14.56 -8.16
N PHE A 201 -6.54 13.73 -8.45
CA PHE A 201 -6.52 12.74 -9.55
C PHE A 201 -7.22 13.18 -10.82
#